data_AF-A0A964XEJ0-F1
#
_entry.id   AF-A0A964XEJ0-F1
#
_cell.length_a   1.000
_cell.length_b   1.000
_cell.length_c   1.000
_cell.angle_alpha   90.00
_cell.angle_beta   90.00
_cell.angle_gamma   90.00
#
_symmetry.space_group_name_H-M   'P 1'
#
loop_
_entity.id
_entity.type
_entity.pdbx_description
1 polymer ?
#
loop_
_entity_poly.entity_id
_entity_poly.type
_entity_poly.pdbx_seq_one_letter_code
_entity_poly.pdbx_strand_id
1 'polypeptide(L)'
;MILVAPSGITASILAAAALVGAINVAGQRYRLAPESMGRLDSLALATPARIWRSVTPFVTSRHRLSKTGKARPAHRPERQLEDELASRGLSAAGYAFAPAAYAGERIVTPEAFAIAGAARRPARPPPRDAVAAFVELGFEAPVRGPLALGYGAHFGLGLFLPVEG
;
A
#
# COMPACT_ATOMS: atom_id res chain seq x y z
N MET A 1 -12.96 -17.37 -11.89
CA MET A 1 -13.60 -18.32 -10.96
C MET A 1 -12.83 -18.24 -9.66
N ILE A 2 -13.45 -17.77 -8.59
CA ILE A 2 -12.83 -17.71 -7.26
C ILE A 2 -13.11 -19.05 -6.58
N LEU A 3 -12.06 -19.74 -6.17
CA LEU A 3 -12.16 -21.02 -5.48
C LEU A 3 -12.03 -20.75 -3.98
N VAL A 4 -13.14 -20.90 -3.25
CA VAL A 4 -13.17 -20.70 -1.80
C VAL A 4 -12.97 -22.05 -1.13
N ALA A 5 -11.95 -22.17 -0.29
CA ALA A 5 -11.69 -23.35 0.55
C ALA A 5 -12.08 -23.02 2.00
N PRO A 6 -13.28 -23.41 2.48
CA PRO A 6 -13.83 -22.98 3.77
C PRO A 6 -12.99 -23.44 4.98
N SER A 7 -12.28 -24.56 4.83
CA SER A 7 -11.38 -25.14 5.83
C SER A 7 -9.95 -24.59 5.76
N GLY A 8 -9.70 -23.60 4.90
CA GLY A 8 -8.36 -23.08 4.62
C GLY A 8 -7.60 -23.93 3.60
N ILE A 9 -6.50 -23.37 3.10
CA ILE A 9 -5.58 -24.05 2.19
C ILE A 9 -4.28 -24.30 2.95
N THR A 10 -3.81 -25.54 2.99
CA THR A 10 -2.54 -25.89 3.63
C THR A 10 -1.36 -25.34 2.83
N ALA A 11 -0.21 -25.13 3.48
CA ALA A 11 1.01 -24.68 2.81
C ALA A 11 1.44 -25.58 1.63
N SER A 12 1.18 -26.89 1.73
CA SER A 12 1.45 -27.86 0.65
C SER A 12 0.56 -27.67 -0.58
N ILE A 13 -0.74 -27.43 -0.39
CA ILE A 13 -1.67 -27.13 -1.49
C ILE A 13 -1.33 -25.77 -2.12
N LEU A 14 -0.85 -24.83 -1.32
CA LEU A 14 -0.40 -23.51 -1.77
C LEU A 14 0.84 -23.61 -2.67
N ALA A 15 1.85 -24.36 -2.23
CA ALA A 15 3.03 -24.66 -3.04
C ALA A 15 2.66 -25.37 -4.35
N ALA A 16 1.74 -26.34 -4.28
CA ALA A 16 1.22 -27.00 -5.48
C ALA A 16 0.48 -26.03 -6.42
N ALA A 17 -0.36 -25.14 -5.89
CA ALA A 17 -1.09 -24.13 -6.68
C ALA A 17 -0.16 -23.07 -7.30
N ALA A 18 0.95 -22.72 -6.63
CA ALA A 18 1.97 -21.83 -7.19
C ALA A 18 2.76 -22.49 -8.34
N LEU A 19 2.94 -23.82 -8.27
CA LEU A 19 3.58 -24.61 -9.33
C LEU A 19 2.64 -24.91 -10.51
N VAL A 20 1.32 -24.94 -10.26
CA VAL A 20 0.31 -25.29 -11.26
C VAL A 20 -0.36 -24.02 -11.78
N GLY A 21 0.16 -23.47 -12.89
CA GLY A 21 -0.38 -22.26 -13.52
C GLY A 21 -1.80 -22.41 -14.11
N ALA A 22 -2.32 -23.64 -14.27
CA ALA A 22 -3.69 -23.88 -14.70
C ALA A 22 -4.18 -25.29 -14.33
N ILE A 23 -5.48 -25.44 -14.09
CA ILE A 23 -6.16 -26.73 -13.92
C ILE A 23 -7.23 -26.91 -14.99
N ASN A 24 -7.53 -28.16 -15.34
CA ASN A 24 -8.65 -28.51 -16.21
C ASN A 24 -9.81 -29.04 -15.37
N VAL A 25 -11.00 -28.45 -15.52
CA VAL A 25 -12.22 -28.87 -14.83
C VAL A 25 -13.31 -29.01 -15.90
N ALA A 26 -13.91 -30.20 -16.01
CA ALA A 26 -14.95 -30.52 -17.00
C ALA A 26 -14.58 -30.12 -18.45
N GLY A 27 -13.32 -30.36 -18.85
CA GLY A 27 -12.81 -30.01 -20.19
C GLY A 27 -12.44 -28.53 -20.37
N GLN A 28 -12.69 -27.67 -19.38
CA GLN A 28 -12.35 -26.25 -19.44
C GLN A 28 -11.07 -25.95 -18.65
N ARG A 29 -10.16 -25.17 -19.25
CA ARG A 29 -8.91 -24.75 -18.62
C ARG A 29 -9.09 -23.47 -17.82
N TYR A 30 -8.74 -23.50 -16.54
CA TYR A 30 -8.77 -22.35 -15.63
C TYR A 30 -7.35 -22.00 -15.20
N ARG A 31 -6.95 -20.74 -15.38
CA ARG A 31 -5.69 -20.23 -14.84
C ARG A 31 -5.84 -20.09 -13.32
N LEU A 32 -4.91 -20.66 -12.57
CA LEU A 32 -4.83 -20.44 -11.13
C LEU A 32 -3.97 -19.21 -10.88
N ALA A 33 -4.49 -18.30 -10.07
CA ALA A 33 -3.74 -17.19 -9.49
C ALA A 33 -4.10 -17.17 -8.01
N PRO A 34 -3.13 -17.35 -7.09
CA PRO A 34 -3.41 -17.18 -5.67
C PRO A 34 -3.82 -15.72 -5.43
N GLU A 35 -5.04 -15.51 -4.95
CA GLU A 35 -5.62 -14.17 -4.76
C GLU A 35 -5.37 -13.62 -3.34
N SER A 36 -5.44 -14.48 -2.31
CA SER A 36 -4.90 -14.21 -0.96
C SER A 36 -4.85 -15.51 -0.14
N MET A 37 -3.88 -15.67 0.77
CA MET A 37 -3.86 -16.71 1.81
C MET A 37 -3.03 -16.26 3.01
N GLY A 38 -3.58 -16.46 4.21
CA GLY A 38 -2.95 -16.18 5.50
C GLY A 38 -3.94 -15.54 6.48
N ARG A 39 -3.80 -15.81 7.79
CA ARG A 39 -4.43 -14.97 8.80
C ARG A 39 -3.68 -13.63 8.80
N LEU A 40 -4.37 -12.50 8.62
CA LEU A 40 -3.72 -11.19 8.71
C LEU A 40 -2.92 -11.06 10.01
N ASP A 41 -3.45 -11.61 11.11
CA ASP A 41 -2.81 -11.64 12.44
C ASP A 41 -1.43 -12.31 12.48
N SER A 42 -1.07 -13.13 11.48
CA SER A 42 0.24 -13.77 11.36
C SER A 42 1.26 -12.94 10.58
N LEU A 43 0.83 -11.85 9.92
CA LEU A 43 1.72 -10.93 9.23
C LEU A 43 2.20 -9.86 10.22
N ALA A 44 3.49 -9.55 10.22
CA ALA A 44 4.05 -8.44 11.00
C ALA A 44 3.27 -7.13 10.76
N LEU A 45 2.78 -6.94 9.54
CA LEU A 45 1.91 -5.84 9.08
C LEU A 45 0.61 -5.64 9.87
N ALA A 46 0.09 -6.67 10.55
CA ALA A 46 -1.17 -6.60 11.30
C ALA A 46 -0.97 -6.46 12.81
N THR A 47 0.28 -6.21 13.25
CA THR A 47 0.61 -5.98 14.66
C THR A 47 0.21 -4.56 15.07
N PRO A 48 -0.37 -4.33 16.26
CA PRO A 48 -0.56 -2.99 16.79
C PRO A 48 0.78 -2.28 17.02
N ALA A 49 0.94 -1.06 16.51
CA ALA A 49 2.12 -0.24 16.75
C ALA A 49 1.77 1.23 16.89
N ARG A 50 2.59 1.97 17.65
CA ARG A 50 2.48 3.43 17.78
C ARG A 50 3.23 4.16 16.68
N ILE A 51 4.30 3.56 16.15
CA ILE A 51 5.13 4.13 15.09
C ILE A 51 5.00 3.27 13.83
N TRP A 52 4.74 3.91 12.70
CA TRP A 52 4.61 3.27 11.40
C TRP A 52 5.48 4.00 10.38
N ARG A 53 6.32 3.27 9.65
CA ARG A 53 7.17 3.82 8.58
C ARG A 53 6.73 3.30 7.23
N SER A 54 6.56 4.20 6.28
CA SER A 54 6.30 3.81 4.90
C SER A 54 7.55 3.13 4.31
N VAL A 55 7.37 1.96 3.71
CA VAL A 55 8.42 1.24 2.95
C VAL A 55 8.27 1.41 1.44
N THR A 56 7.13 1.96 1.01
CA THR A 56 6.91 2.45 -0.36
C THR A 56 6.35 3.87 -0.28
N PRO A 57 6.61 4.74 -1.27
CA PRO A 57 6.33 6.16 -1.12
C PRO A 57 4.82 6.42 -1.06
N PHE A 58 4.39 7.28 -0.14
CA PHE A 58 3.08 7.91 -0.15
C PHE A 58 3.01 8.89 -1.32
N VAL A 59 2.02 8.72 -2.19
CA VAL A 59 1.80 9.59 -3.36
C VAL A 59 0.50 10.36 -3.19
N THR A 60 0.55 11.69 -3.27
CA THR A 60 -0.65 12.53 -3.14
C THR A 60 -1.67 12.22 -4.25
N SER A 61 -2.94 12.02 -3.90
CA SER A 61 -4.00 11.60 -4.82
C SER A 61 -4.77 12.76 -5.48
N ARG A 62 -4.63 13.99 -4.98
CA ARG A 62 -5.34 15.18 -5.48
C ARG A 62 -4.38 16.25 -6.02
N HIS A 63 -4.84 17.01 -7.02
CA HIS A 63 -4.13 18.18 -7.54
C HIS A 63 -3.87 19.21 -6.44
N ARG A 64 -2.59 19.50 -6.20
CA ARG A 64 -2.11 20.52 -5.26
C ARG A 64 -2.10 21.90 -5.87
N LEU A 65 -2.04 21.99 -7.20
CA LEU A 65 -2.02 23.23 -7.95
C LEU A 65 -3.36 23.47 -8.65
N SER A 66 -3.76 24.73 -8.77
CA SER A 66 -4.85 25.14 -9.65
C SER A 66 -4.49 24.95 -11.12
N LYS A 67 -5.47 25.16 -12.01
CA LYS A 67 -5.21 25.19 -13.47
C LYS A 67 -4.16 26.24 -13.86
N THR A 68 -4.05 27.32 -13.08
CA THR A 68 -3.07 28.40 -13.27
C THR A 68 -1.74 28.18 -12.52
N GLY A 69 -1.54 27.01 -11.90
CA GLY A 69 -0.31 26.70 -11.16
C GLY A 69 -0.27 27.22 -9.72
N LYS A 70 -1.32 27.90 -9.24
CA LYS A 70 -1.37 28.41 -7.86
C LYS A 70 -1.55 27.27 -6.86
N ALA A 71 -0.76 27.26 -5.80
CA ALA A 71 -0.90 26.29 -4.72
C ALA A 71 -2.30 26.33 -4.08
N ARG A 72 -2.82 25.17 -3.73
CA ARG A 72 -4.09 24.97 -3.02
C ARG A 72 -3.79 24.49 -1.61
N PRO A 73 -3.85 25.37 -0.58
CA PRO A 73 -3.49 25.00 0.79
C PRO A 73 -4.26 23.78 1.32
N ALA A 74 -5.53 23.64 0.95
CA ALA A 74 -6.38 22.49 1.32
C ALA A 74 -5.95 21.15 0.67
N HIS A 75 -4.99 21.17 -0.25
CA HIS A 75 -4.47 19.97 -0.93
C HIS A 75 -2.95 19.84 -0.80
N ARG A 76 -2.32 20.51 0.17
CA ARG A 76 -0.91 20.25 0.50
C ARG A 76 -0.71 18.78 0.91
N PRO A 77 0.49 18.19 0.76
CA PRO A 77 0.72 16.77 1.02
C PRO A 77 0.29 16.33 2.42
N GLU A 78 0.58 17.13 3.44
CA GLU A 78 0.24 16.83 4.82
C GLU A 78 -1.29 16.79 5.02
N ARG A 79 -2.02 17.72 4.40
CA ARG A 79 -3.47 17.75 4.51
C ARG A 79 -4.11 16.52 3.84
N GLN A 80 -3.54 16.07 2.71
CA GLN A 80 -4.02 14.85 2.06
C GLN A 80 -3.73 13.61 2.91
N LEU A 81 -2.57 13.55 3.58
CA LEU A 81 -2.24 12.49 4.54
C LEU A 81 -3.22 12.48 5.72
N GLU A 82 -3.49 13.65 6.31
CA GLU A 82 -4.47 13.83 7.40
C GLU A 82 -5.89 13.40 6.98
N ASP A 83 -6.37 13.85 5.81
CA ASP A 83 -7.69 13.46 5.29
C ASP A 83 -7.76 11.94 5.03
N GLU A 84 -6.67 11.32 4.60
CA GLU A 84 -6.60 9.87 4.41
C GLU A 84 -6.62 9.08 5.71
N LEU A 85 -5.92 9.55 6.75
CA LEU A 85 -6.01 8.98 8.10
C LEU A 85 -7.43 9.14 8.65
N ALA A 86 -7.99 10.34 8.56
CA ALA A 86 -9.33 10.64 9.06
C ALA A 86 -10.42 9.80 8.39
N SER A 87 -10.33 9.56 7.08
CA SER A 87 -11.29 8.71 6.36
C SER A 87 -11.26 7.24 6.80
N ARG A 88 -10.20 6.82 7.50
CA ARG A 88 -10.03 5.49 8.11
C ARG A 88 -10.31 5.49 9.62
N GLY A 89 -10.80 6.59 10.18
CA GLY A 89 -11.03 6.75 11.61
C GLY A 89 -9.75 6.88 12.44
N LEU A 90 -8.64 7.28 11.81
CA LEU A 90 -7.33 7.41 12.45
C LEU A 90 -6.91 8.89 12.54
N SER A 91 -6.12 9.20 13.56
CA SER A 91 -5.44 10.50 13.68
C SER A 91 -4.02 10.25 14.18
N ALA A 92 -3.03 10.71 13.42
CA ALA A 92 -1.65 10.67 13.88
C ALA A 92 -1.41 11.78 14.92
N ALA A 93 -0.66 11.47 15.96
CA ALA A 93 -0.12 12.43 16.93
C ALA A 93 1.02 13.28 16.33
N GLY A 94 1.72 12.71 15.34
CA GLY A 94 2.77 13.39 14.59
C GLY A 94 3.13 12.63 13.33
N TYR A 95 3.76 13.31 12.37
CA TYR A 95 4.27 12.70 11.16
C TYR A 95 5.50 13.45 10.64
N ALA A 96 6.35 12.75 9.92
CA ALA A 96 7.52 13.33 9.26
C ALA A 96 7.64 12.81 7.83
N PHE A 97 7.90 13.73 6.89
CA PHE A 97 8.18 13.39 5.50
C PHE A 97 9.69 13.24 5.29
N ALA A 98 10.08 12.21 4.54
CA ALA A 98 11.47 11.95 4.17
C ALA A 98 11.60 11.75 2.65
N PRO A 99 12.69 12.24 2.03
CA PRO A 99 12.95 12.05 0.60
C PRO A 99 13.44 10.64 0.26
N ALA A 100 13.74 9.80 1.25
CA ALA A 100 14.21 8.44 1.08
C ALA A 100 13.81 7.57 2.27
N ALA A 101 13.82 6.24 2.08
CA ALA A 101 13.64 5.26 3.15
C ALA A 101 14.59 4.07 2.96
N TYR A 102 14.68 3.23 3.99
CA TYR A 102 15.38 1.96 3.92
C TYR A 102 14.44 0.85 3.42
N ALA A 103 14.87 0.12 2.39
CA ALA A 103 14.28 -1.12 1.94
C ALA A 103 15.30 -2.24 2.14
N GLY A 104 15.25 -2.90 3.30
CA GLY A 104 16.34 -3.74 3.78
C GLY A 104 17.60 -2.90 4.03
N GLU A 105 18.72 -3.29 3.43
CA GLU A 105 20.01 -2.58 3.55
C GLU A 105 20.17 -1.42 2.54
N ARG A 106 19.20 -1.22 1.65
CA ARG A 106 19.28 -0.23 0.58
C ARG A 106 18.50 1.03 0.93
N ILE A 107 19.11 2.19 0.67
CA ILE A 107 18.37 3.46 0.62
C ILE A 107 17.65 3.53 -0.72
N VAL A 108 16.35 3.78 -0.69
CA VAL A 108 15.48 3.96 -1.86
C VAL A 108 14.86 5.34 -1.83
N THR A 109 14.78 5.98 -3.00
CA THR A 109 14.06 7.24 -3.22
C THR A 109 12.75 6.98 -3.96
N PRO A 110 11.78 7.90 -3.97
CA PRO A 110 10.52 7.72 -4.66
C PRO A 110 10.65 7.39 -6.15
N GLU A 111 11.70 7.86 -6.82
CA GLU A 111 11.97 7.61 -8.25
C GLU A 111 12.28 6.14 -8.55
N ALA A 112 12.71 5.37 -7.55
CA ALA A 112 12.93 3.93 -7.68
C ALA A 112 11.61 3.15 -7.86
N PHE A 113 10.47 3.79 -7.61
CA PHE A 113 9.15 3.18 -7.71
C PHE A 113 8.46 3.63 -9.00
N ALA A 114 7.88 2.67 -9.74
CA ALA A 114 7.07 2.97 -10.91
C ALA A 114 5.73 3.61 -10.48
N ILE A 115 5.71 4.94 -10.39
CA ILE A 115 4.51 5.72 -10.04
C ILE A 115 3.54 5.82 -11.25
N ALA A 116 4.03 5.49 -12.46
CA ALA A 116 3.25 5.35 -13.68
C ALA A 116 3.24 3.89 -14.15
N GLY A 117 2.05 3.31 -14.29
CA GLY A 117 1.80 1.90 -14.60
C GLY A 117 2.64 1.34 -15.75
N ALA A 118 3.61 0.51 -15.40
CA ALA A 118 4.23 -0.41 -16.34
C ALA A 118 3.23 -1.54 -16.64
N ALA A 119 2.71 -1.53 -17.86
CA ALA A 119 1.90 -2.56 -18.52
C ALA A 119 0.40 -2.63 -18.14
N ARG A 120 -0.43 -2.30 -19.14
CA ARG A 120 -1.89 -2.45 -19.27
C ARG A 120 -2.71 -1.39 -18.51
N ARG A 121 -3.08 -0.33 -19.26
CA ARG A 121 -4.05 0.73 -18.92
C ARG A 121 -4.21 0.96 -17.41
N PRO A 122 -3.41 1.83 -16.79
CA PRO A 122 -3.63 2.18 -15.39
C PRO A 122 -5.06 2.72 -15.23
N ALA A 123 -5.71 2.32 -14.14
CA ALA A 123 -6.71 3.19 -13.53
C ALA A 123 -6.06 4.58 -13.40
N ARG A 124 -6.76 5.61 -13.86
CA ARG A 124 -6.33 7.02 -14.02
C ARG A 124 -4.97 7.38 -13.35
N PRO A 125 -3.97 7.87 -14.10
CA PRO A 125 -2.65 8.22 -13.54
C PRO A 125 -2.77 9.26 -12.42
N PRO A 126 -1.76 9.36 -11.52
CA PRO A 126 -1.80 10.36 -10.46
C PRO A 126 -1.82 11.78 -11.06
N PRO A 127 -2.26 12.78 -10.28
CA PRO A 127 -2.11 14.18 -10.65
C PRO A 127 -0.68 14.48 -11.13
N ARG A 128 -0.54 15.25 -12.22
CA ARG A 128 0.78 15.63 -12.77
C ARG A 128 1.69 16.34 -11.78
N ASP A 129 1.07 17.00 -10.81
CA ASP A 129 1.71 17.76 -9.75
C ASP A 129 1.81 16.95 -8.46
N ALA A 130 1.56 15.64 -8.49
CA ALA A 130 1.67 14.78 -7.31
C ALA A 130 3.09 14.79 -6.73
N VAL A 131 3.17 14.60 -5.41
CA VAL A 131 4.42 14.43 -4.68
C VAL A 131 4.43 13.02 -4.14
N ALA A 132 5.58 12.38 -4.30
CA ALA A 132 5.88 11.09 -3.73
C ALA A 132 6.95 11.29 -2.65
N ALA A 133 6.72 10.76 -1.46
CA ALA A 133 7.65 10.87 -0.34
C ALA A 133 7.43 9.71 0.63
N PHE A 134 8.43 9.42 1.44
CA PHE A 134 8.29 8.50 2.56
C PHE A 134 7.75 9.24 3.78
N VAL A 135 7.02 8.54 4.63
CA VAL A 135 6.32 9.09 5.78
C VAL A 135 6.55 8.19 6.99
N GLU A 136 6.90 8.79 8.12
CA GLU A 136 6.77 8.19 9.44
C GLU A 136 5.53 8.76 10.13
N LEU A 137 4.75 7.90 10.76
CA LEU A 137 3.55 8.24 11.53
C LEU A 137 3.74 7.84 12.99
N GLY A 138 3.36 8.72 13.91
CA GLY A 138 3.23 8.43 15.33
C GLY A 138 1.78 8.52 15.80
N PHE A 139 1.34 7.60 16.65
CA PHE A 139 -0.01 7.54 17.23
C PHE A 139 0.05 7.56 18.76
N GLU A 140 -0.93 8.22 19.41
CA GLU A 140 -1.04 8.27 20.87
C GLU A 140 -1.35 6.89 21.49
N ALA A 141 -2.09 6.05 20.75
CA ALA A 141 -2.39 4.66 21.11
C ALA A 141 -1.96 3.72 19.97
N PRO A 142 -1.60 2.46 20.25
CA PRO A 142 -1.25 1.51 19.21
C PRO A 142 -2.38 1.35 18.19
N VAL A 143 -2.07 1.57 16.91
CA VAL A 143 -2.99 1.34 15.79
C VAL A 143 -2.65 -0.01 15.18
N ARG A 144 -3.68 -0.84 14.95
CA ARG A 144 -3.53 -2.12 14.25
C ARG A 144 -3.52 -1.91 12.74
N GLY A 145 -2.51 -2.47 12.07
CA GLY A 145 -2.43 -2.43 10.60
C GLY A 145 -3.25 -3.52 9.90
N PRO A 146 -3.05 -3.70 8.58
CA PRO A 146 -2.07 -3.00 7.74
C PRO A 146 -2.44 -1.54 7.46
N LEU A 147 -1.44 -0.66 7.38
CA LEU A 147 -1.62 0.73 6.96
C LEU A 147 -1.10 0.92 5.52
N ALA A 148 -2.00 1.41 4.66
CA ALA A 148 -1.69 1.76 3.27
C ALA A 148 -2.44 3.06 2.89
N LEU A 149 -1.70 4.09 2.51
CA LEU A 149 -2.21 5.46 2.28
C LEU A 149 -1.73 5.99 0.92
N GLY A 150 -2.49 6.88 0.30
CA GLY A 150 -2.09 7.57 -0.92
C GLY A 150 -2.59 6.92 -2.20
N TYR A 151 -2.27 7.57 -3.31
CA TYR A 151 -2.46 7.03 -4.64
C TYR A 151 -1.67 5.73 -4.82
N GLY A 152 -2.32 4.72 -5.39
CA GLY A 152 -1.68 3.43 -5.67
C GLY A 152 -1.51 2.53 -4.45
N ALA A 153 -2.12 2.86 -3.30
CA ALA A 153 -2.09 2.03 -2.09
C ALA A 153 -2.49 0.56 -2.35
N HIS A 154 -3.51 0.36 -3.19
CA HIS A 154 -3.98 -0.97 -3.61
C HIS A 154 -3.01 -1.71 -4.54
N PHE A 155 -2.02 -1.02 -5.10
CA PHE A 155 -1.00 -1.56 -6.00
C PHE A 155 0.40 -1.58 -5.34
N GLY A 156 0.47 -1.37 -4.02
CA GLY A 156 1.71 -1.48 -3.25
C GLY A 156 2.48 -0.17 -3.03
N LEU A 157 1.95 0.99 -3.43
CA LEU A 157 2.49 2.29 -2.98
C LEU A 157 1.98 2.64 -1.58
N GLY A 158 2.65 3.59 -0.92
CA GLY A 158 2.30 4.08 0.42
C GLY A 158 1.99 2.99 1.46
N LEU A 159 2.71 1.86 1.40
CA LEU A 159 2.62 0.77 2.38
C LEU A 159 3.48 1.12 3.60
N PHE A 160 2.95 0.87 4.80
CA PHE A 160 3.65 1.11 6.06
C PHE A 160 3.90 -0.18 6.82
N LEU A 161 5.10 -0.29 7.40
CA LEU A 161 5.44 -1.31 8.37
C LEU A 161 5.39 -0.72 9.79
N PRO A 162 4.99 -1.52 10.80
CA PRO A 162 5.19 -1.13 12.18
C PRO A 162 6.69 -1.07 12.45
N VAL A 163 7.13 -0.05 13.18
CA VAL A 163 8.47 0.00 13.77
C VAL A 163 8.34 -0.59 15.16
N GLU A 164 9.13 -1.61 15.47
CA GLU A 164 9.23 -2.12 16.84
C GLU A 164 9.65 -0.99 17.78
N GLY A 165 8.88 -0.82 18.85
CA GLY A 165 9.29 -0.05 20.03
C GLY A 165 9.96 -0.98 21.03
#